data_AF-A0A415HVD2-F1
#
_entry.id   AF-A0A415HVD2-F1
#
_cell.length_a   1.000
_cell.length_b   1.000
_cell.length_c   1.000
_cell.angle_alpha   90.00
_cell.angle_beta   90.00
_cell.angle_gamma   90.00
#
_symmetry.space_group_name_H-M   'P 1'
#
loop_
_entity.id
_entity.type
_entity.pdbx_description
1 polymer ?
#
loop_
_entity_poly.entity_id
_entity_poly.type
_entity_poly.pdbx_seq_one_letter_code
_entity_poly.pdbx_strand_id
1 'polypeptide(L)'
;MCEICRHDPCVSTCPNFNPDVNLKNWESGHYCKACGGKIYRGDYYYKNYQNEMIHMECVSTWSVGKLLNWFGETASVMEEENE
;
A
#
# COMPACT_ATOMS: atom_id res chain seq x y z
N MET A 1 -12.60 18.00 14.17
CA MET A 1 -12.77 17.69 12.73
C MET A 1 -12.15 18.80 11.88
N CYS A 2 -11.21 18.44 11.00
CA CYS A 2 -10.44 19.38 10.18
C CYS A 2 -11.31 20.05 9.10
N GLU A 3 -11.12 21.34 8.84
CA GLU A 3 -11.87 22.07 7.82
C GLU A 3 -11.48 21.70 6.38
N ILE A 4 -10.23 21.24 6.16
CA ILE A 4 -9.70 20.87 4.84
C ILE A 4 -10.12 19.45 4.48
N CYS A 5 -9.73 18.47 5.30
CA CYS A 5 -9.95 17.05 5.00
C CYS A 5 -11.22 16.47 5.62
N ARG A 6 -11.94 17.21 6.48
CA ARG A 6 -13.17 16.76 7.15
C ARG A 6 -13.02 15.49 8.00
N HIS A 7 -11.79 15.16 8.43
CA HIS A 7 -11.48 14.04 9.32
C HIS A 7 -11.01 14.50 10.71
N ASP A 8 -11.11 13.59 11.69
CA ASP A 8 -10.58 13.76 13.04
C ASP A 8 -10.06 12.41 13.58
N PRO A 9 -8.73 12.19 13.72
CA PRO A 9 -7.64 13.08 13.31
C PRO A 9 -7.54 13.24 11.78
N CYS A 10 -6.83 14.27 11.28
CA CYS A 10 -6.54 14.46 9.85
C CYS A 10 -5.91 13.20 9.22
N VAL A 11 -6.22 12.96 7.94
CA VAL A 11 -5.59 11.93 7.09
C VAL A 11 -4.21 12.38 6.59
N SER A 12 -3.35 11.43 6.20
CA SER A 12 -1.94 11.67 5.80
C SER A 12 -1.76 12.62 4.63
N THR A 13 -2.73 12.68 3.73
CA THR A 13 -2.74 13.57 2.56
C THR A 13 -3.17 15.00 2.88
N CYS A 14 -3.57 15.28 4.13
CA CYS A 14 -3.94 16.63 4.57
C CYS A 14 -2.69 17.45 4.92
N PRO A 15 -2.59 18.73 4.51
CA PRO A 15 -1.49 19.61 4.93
C PRO A 15 -1.39 19.80 6.45
N ASN A 16 -2.50 19.65 7.17
CA ASN A 16 -2.57 19.71 8.63
C ASN A 16 -2.32 18.35 9.31
N PHE A 17 -1.82 17.35 8.57
CA PHE A 17 -1.45 16.07 9.14
C PHE A 17 -0.21 16.21 10.01
N ASN A 18 -0.32 15.87 11.30
CA ASN A 18 0.80 15.78 12.21
C ASN A 18 0.96 14.33 12.69
N PRO A 19 2.04 13.61 12.32
CA PRO A 19 2.25 12.23 12.73
C PRO A 19 2.11 12.00 14.24
N ASP A 20 2.63 12.89 15.09
CA ASP A 20 2.65 12.69 16.55
C ASP A 20 1.28 12.83 17.20
N VAL A 21 0.39 13.60 16.58
CA VAL A 21 -0.98 13.85 17.08
C VAL A 21 -1.95 12.85 16.45
N ASN A 22 -1.82 12.62 15.15
CA ASN A 22 -2.78 11.87 14.36
C ASN A 22 -2.57 10.35 14.44
N LEU A 23 -1.39 9.90 14.90
CA LEU A 23 -1.03 8.48 14.96
C LEU A 23 -0.98 7.91 16.38
N LYS A 24 -1.29 8.71 17.41
CA LYS A 24 -1.17 8.33 18.83
C LYS A 24 -1.93 7.06 19.21
N ASN A 25 -2.98 6.70 18.44
CA ASN A 25 -3.83 5.54 18.69
C ASN A 25 -3.78 4.50 17.55
N TRP A 26 -2.85 4.62 16.59
CA TRP A 26 -2.75 3.71 15.44
C TRP A 26 -1.81 2.54 15.76
N GLU A 27 -2.24 1.67 16.68
CA GLU A 27 -1.46 0.51 17.15
C GLU A 27 -1.43 -0.63 16.12
N SER A 28 -2.36 -0.69 15.17
CA SER A 28 -2.36 -1.67 14.08
C SER A 28 -1.46 -1.18 12.93
N GLY A 29 -0.15 -1.43 13.08
CA GLY A 29 0.85 -1.06 12.09
C GLY A 29 0.67 -1.81 10.77
N HIS A 30 -0.03 -1.19 9.82
CA HIS A 30 0.05 -1.55 8.42
C HIS A 30 1.37 -1.03 7.88
N TYR A 31 2.21 -1.91 7.36
CA TYR A 31 3.52 -1.56 6.82
C TYR A 31 3.61 -1.94 5.35
N CYS A 32 4.23 -1.06 4.58
CA CYS A 32 4.55 -1.28 3.19
C CYS A 32 5.65 -2.33 3.08
N LYS A 33 5.37 -3.45 2.41
CA LYS A 33 6.34 -4.52 2.18
C LYS A 33 7.56 -4.08 1.37
N ALA A 34 7.40 -3.05 0.53
CA ALA A 34 8.47 -2.56 -0.34
C ALA A 34 9.47 -1.64 0.37
N CYS A 35 9.01 -0.70 1.20
CA CYS A 35 9.87 0.31 1.84
C CYS A 35 9.97 0.17 3.37
N GLY A 36 9.15 -0.67 3.99
CA GLY A 36 9.06 -0.81 5.46
C GLY A 36 8.35 0.34 6.17
N GLY A 37 7.93 1.39 5.44
CA GLY A 37 7.21 2.53 5.98
C GLY A 37 5.77 2.18 6.40
N LYS A 38 5.19 2.95 7.33
CA LYS A 38 3.80 2.80 7.74
C LYS A 38 2.84 3.25 6.63
N ILE A 39 1.69 2.59 6.54
CA ILE A 39 0.56 2.96 5.70
C ILE A 39 -0.53 3.53 6.61
N TYR A 40 -0.85 4.80 6.41
CA TYR A 40 -1.75 5.58 7.26
C TYR A 40 -3.15 5.71 6.66
N ARG A 41 -4.10 6.24 7.46
CA ARG A 41 -5.42 6.63 6.93
C ARG A 41 -5.27 7.64 5.81
N GLY A 42 -5.89 7.34 4.68
CA GLY A 42 -5.85 8.21 3.50
C GLY A 42 -4.66 7.94 2.59
N ASP A 43 -3.72 7.07 2.96
CA ASP A 43 -2.72 6.58 2.03
C ASP A 43 -3.38 5.63 1.02
N TYR A 44 -2.98 5.78 -0.24
CA TYR A 44 -3.31 4.81 -1.27
C TYR A 44 -2.36 3.62 -1.17
N TYR A 45 -2.92 2.41 -1.11
CA TYR A 45 -2.16 1.17 -1.02
C TYR A 45 -2.81 0.05 -1.84
N TYR A 46 -2.01 -0.94 -2.22
CA TYR A 46 -2.46 -2.22 -2.75
C TYR A 46 -2.33 -3.29 -1.67
N LYS A 47 -3.22 -4.30 -1.71
CA LYS A 47 -3.19 -5.46 -0.81
C LYS A 47 -3.26 -6.74 -1.65
N ASN A 48 -2.32 -7.66 -1.45
CA ASN A 48 -2.33 -8.95 -2.15
C ASN A 48 -3.16 -10.01 -1.40
N TYR A 49 -3.28 -11.22 -1.98
CA TYR A 49 -4.03 -12.33 -1.38
C TYR A 49 -3.41 -12.88 -0.08
N GLN A 50 -2.16 -12.55 0.22
CA GLN A 50 -1.46 -12.92 1.45
C GLN A 50 -1.62 -11.86 2.56
N ASN A 51 -2.48 -10.86 2.35
CA ASN A 51 -2.69 -9.71 3.22
C ASN A 51 -1.49 -8.77 3.38
N GLU A 52 -0.45 -8.88 2.54
CA GLU A 52 0.63 -7.89 2.50
C GLU A 52 0.14 -6.60 1.84
N MET A 53 0.69 -5.46 2.27
CA MET A 53 0.30 -4.14 1.78
C MET A 53 1.51 -3.39 1.22
N ILE A 54 1.33 -2.59 0.19
CA ILE A 54 2.37 -1.73 -0.40
C ILE A 54 1.75 -0.37 -0.75
N HIS A 55 2.44 0.74 -0.46
CA HIS A 55 2.02 2.08 -0.91
C HIS A 55 1.88 2.12 -2.44
N MET A 56 0.87 2.81 -2.95
CA MET A 56 0.65 2.96 -4.39
C MET A 56 1.89 3.54 -5.10
N GLU A 57 2.54 4.53 -4.49
CA GLU A 57 3.79 5.12 -4.99
C GLU A 57 4.97 4.14 -5.00
N CYS A 58 5.07 3.25 -4.02
CA CYS A 58 6.12 2.25 -3.96
C CYS A 58 5.96 1.21 -5.10
N VAL A 59 4.72 0.83 -5.42
CA VAL A 59 4.42 -0.09 -6.53
C VAL A 59 4.83 0.48 -7.89
N SER A 60 4.75 1.80 -8.08
CA SER A 60 5.13 2.44 -9.36
C SER A 60 6.59 2.18 -9.78
N THR A 61 7.44 1.80 -8.83
CA THR A 61 8.85 1.48 -9.08
C THR A 61 9.10 0.03 -9.49
N TRP A 62 8.07 -0.83 -9.45
CA TRP A 62 8.19 -2.25 -9.75
C TRP A 62 7.86 -2.54 -11.21
N SER A 63 8.58 -3.50 -11.81
CA SER A 63 8.17 -4.09 -13.09
C SER A 63 6.81 -4.78 -12.96
N VAL A 64 6.03 -4.83 -14.06
CA VAL A 64 4.74 -5.54 -14.11
C VAL A 64 4.87 -7.00 -13.66
N GLY A 65 5.89 -7.72 -14.11
CA GLY A 65 6.11 -9.13 -13.71
C GLY A 65 6.31 -9.29 -12.20
N LYS A 66 7.09 -8.42 -11.56
CA LYS A 66 7.25 -8.40 -10.10
C LYS A 66 5.94 -8.10 -9.37
N LEU A 67 5.13 -7.18 -9.89
CA LEU A 67 3.82 -6.85 -9.32
C LEU A 67 2.86 -8.05 -9.40
N LEU A 68 2.78 -8.71 -10.56
CA LEU A 68 1.95 -9.91 -10.76
C LEU A 68 2.40 -11.06 -9.85
N ASN A 69 3.70 -11.34 -9.80
CA ASN A 69 4.28 -12.33 -8.87
C ASN A 69 3.92 -12.01 -7.40
N TRP A 70 3.93 -10.75 -7.02
CA TRP A 70 3.53 -10.34 -5.67
C TRP A 70 2.03 -10.48 -5.40
N PHE A 71 1.19 -10.32 -6.42
CA PHE A 71 -0.23 -10.67 -6.33
C PHE A 71 -0.45 -12.19 -6.25
N GLY A 72 0.54 -13.01 -6.59
CA GLY A 72 0.46 -14.48 -6.57
C GLY A 72 0.29 -15.11 -7.96
N GLU A 73 0.31 -14.30 -9.01
CA GLU A 73 0.31 -14.76 -10.40
C GLU A 73 1.73 -15.05 -10.86
N THR A 74 1.96 -16.13 -11.59
CA THR A 74 3.28 -16.42 -12.15
C THR A 74 3.22 -16.43 -13.67
N ALA A 75 4.22 -15.81 -14.31
CA ALA A 75 4.36 -15.89 -15.75
C ALA A 75 4.86 -17.28 -16.14
N SER A 76 4.10 -17.95 -17.02
CA SER A 76 4.48 -19.25 -17.58
C SER A 76 4.91 -19.09 -19.03
N VAL A 77 5.83 -19.96 -19.46
CA VAL A 77 6.18 -20.10 -20.87
C VAL A 77 5.14 -21.01 -21.51
N MET A 78 4.62 -20.64 -22.68
CA MET A 78 3.78 -21.54 -23.46
C MET A 78 4.67 -22.55 -24.15
N GLU A 79 4.51 -23.82 -23.80
CA GLU A 79 5.12 -24.94 -24.53
C GLU A 79 4.11 -25.46 -25.57
N GLU A 80 4.59 -25.90 -26.72
CA GLU A 80 3.73 -26.54 -27.73
C GLU A 80 3.15 -27.84 -27.16
N GLU A 81 1.83 -27.98 -27.19
CA GLU A 81 1.17 -29.25 -26.90
C GLU A 81 1.57 -30.23 -28.01
N ASN A 82 2.50 -31.16 -27.72
CA ASN A 82 2.82 -32.25 -28.63
C ASN A 82 1.54 -33.11 -28.83
N GLU A 83 0.89 -32.97 -29.98
CA GLU A 83 -0.20 -33.85 -30.45
C GLU A 83 0.28 -35.29 -30.70
#